data_AF-A0A2E7W1Z5-F1
#
_entry.id   AF-A0A2E7W1Z5-F1
#
_cell.length_a   1.000
_cell.length_b   1.000
_cell.length_c   1.000
_cell.angle_alpha   90.00
_cell.angle_beta   90.00
_cell.angle_gamma   90.00
#
_symmetry.space_group_name_H-M   'P 1'
#
loop_
_entity.id
_entity.type
_entity.pdbx_description
1 polymer ?
#
loop_
_entity_poly.entity_id
_entity_poly.type
_entity_poly.pdbx_seq_one_letter_code
_entity_poly.pdbx_strand_id
1 'polypeptide(L)'
;MKDFSRAFDCLLNKLANKENFAFTRFSDGELFILQNKTVVLADNHYITGEIKGQNRYTKEEHKEFYPAQHQLYREKLIEAFRHNQDNYFKGICTPTDGHVGQENFAWMLDFHGGDHDSLTFANLLINANYSRFVEEMIPLFMDREILYVVNELADTSRLPFQISKKFKIGSNCMVNDYDTAAKVKDYIRESGTRDAIILCSAASLSNFVIYDGFRDNQNNTFLDIGSCLNPLLRLEGWKYTRGYLTGYWLNSGSPFQRQVDLWN
;
A
#
# COMPACT_ATOMS: atom_id res chain seq x y z
N MET A 1 2.23 4.19 17.87
CA MET A 1 1.84 4.16 16.44
C MET A 1 0.73 5.15 16.06
N LYS A 2 0.28 6.05 16.94
CA LYS A 2 -0.89 6.93 16.70
C LYS A 2 -0.54 8.42 16.51
N ASP A 3 0.74 8.71 16.33
CA ASP A 3 1.26 10.03 16.00
C ASP A 3 1.91 9.89 14.62
N PHE A 4 1.49 10.70 13.65
CA PHE A 4 1.81 10.49 12.24
C PHE A 4 3.33 10.54 11.97
N SER A 5 4.05 11.47 12.59
CA SER A 5 5.49 11.61 12.42
C SER A 5 6.25 10.54 13.20
N ARG A 6 5.87 10.29 14.46
CA ARG A 6 6.53 9.25 15.29
C ARG A 6 6.28 7.84 14.76
N ALA A 7 5.12 7.59 14.15
CA ALA A 7 4.84 6.32 13.50
C ALA A 7 5.73 6.10 12.28
N PHE A 8 6.04 7.16 11.52
CA PHE A 8 7.00 7.08 10.42
C PHE A 8 8.42 6.81 10.97
N ASP A 9 8.82 7.54 12.01
CA ASP A 9 10.13 7.34 12.66
C ASP A 9 10.28 5.91 13.19
N CYS A 10 9.20 5.30 13.70
CA CYS A 10 9.20 3.90 14.13
C CYS A 10 9.59 2.96 12.98
N LEU A 11 8.95 3.07 11.81
CA LEU A 11 9.26 2.20 10.66
C LEU A 11 10.63 2.52 10.06
N LEU A 12 11.02 3.80 10.01
CA LEU A 12 12.33 4.24 9.55
C LEU A 12 13.45 3.64 10.43
N ASN A 13 13.31 3.74 11.76
CA ASN A 13 14.29 3.19 12.70
C ASN A 13 14.38 1.66 12.60
N LYS A 14 13.26 0.97 12.39
CA LYS A 14 13.27 -0.48 12.14
C LYS A 14 14.08 -0.84 10.89
N LEU A 15 13.88 -0.11 9.79
CA LEU A 15 14.69 -0.30 8.58
C LEU A 15 16.18 -0.03 8.83
N ALA A 16 16.50 1.07 9.50
CA ALA A 16 17.89 1.46 9.81
C ALA A 16 18.60 0.42 10.71
N ASN A 17 17.87 -0.17 11.66
CA ASN A 17 18.38 -1.19 12.57
C ASN A 17 18.33 -2.61 11.99
N LYS A 18 17.89 -2.78 10.73
CA LYS A 18 17.63 -4.09 10.11
C LYS A 18 16.68 -4.98 10.92
N GLU A 19 15.74 -4.36 11.62
CA GLU A 19 14.64 -5.06 12.27
C GLU A 19 13.56 -5.39 11.24
N ASN A 20 13.21 -6.67 11.11
CA ASN A 20 12.21 -7.11 10.15
C ASN A 20 10.78 -6.84 10.64
N PHE A 21 9.94 -6.35 9.74
CA PHE A 21 8.54 -6.04 10.01
C PHE A 21 7.70 -6.10 8.73
N ALA A 22 6.38 -6.17 8.89
CA ALA A 22 5.43 -5.94 7.83
C ALA A 22 4.71 -4.62 8.04
N PHE A 23 4.51 -3.86 6.97
CA PHE A 23 3.60 -2.72 6.95
C PHE A 23 2.71 -2.81 5.71
N THR A 24 1.41 -2.96 5.94
CA THR A 24 0.39 -3.05 4.89
C THR A 24 -0.60 -1.89 5.02
N ARG A 25 -1.16 -1.39 3.91
CA ARG A 25 -2.05 -0.23 3.91
C ARG A 25 -3.44 -0.63 3.44
N PHE A 26 -4.46 -0.31 4.23
CA PHE A 26 -5.87 -0.40 3.88
C PHE A 26 -6.36 1.02 3.63
N SER A 27 -6.22 1.48 2.39
CA SER A 27 -6.62 2.83 1.98
C SER A 27 -8.13 2.86 1.67
N ASP A 28 -8.63 3.99 1.16
CA ASP A 28 -10.03 4.18 0.82
C ASP A 28 -10.60 3.06 -0.07
N GLY A 29 -9.88 2.66 -1.12
CA GLY A 29 -10.26 1.56 -1.99
C GLY A 29 -10.43 0.23 -1.25
N GLU A 30 -9.57 -0.09 -0.29
CA GLU A 30 -9.69 -1.31 0.52
C GLU A 30 -10.83 -1.21 1.52
N LEU A 31 -11.02 -0.05 2.16
CA LEU A 31 -12.17 0.22 3.04
C LEU A 31 -13.50 -0.09 2.33
N PHE A 32 -13.70 0.42 1.11
CA PHE A 32 -14.96 0.21 0.40
C PHE A 32 -15.15 -1.24 -0.04
N ILE A 33 -14.07 -1.96 -0.39
CA ILE A 33 -14.13 -3.41 -0.64
C ILE A 33 -14.51 -4.15 0.65
N LEU A 34 -13.91 -3.81 1.79
CA LEU A 34 -14.25 -4.40 3.09
C LEU A 34 -15.73 -4.18 3.44
N GLN A 35 -16.27 -3.00 3.15
CA GLN A 35 -17.70 -2.66 3.29
C GLN A 35 -18.61 -3.33 2.24
N ASN A 36 -18.05 -4.17 1.36
CA ASN A 36 -18.76 -4.87 0.29
C ASN A 36 -19.43 -3.92 -0.74
N LYS A 37 -18.79 -2.78 -1.01
CA LYS A 37 -19.26 -1.78 -1.98
C LYS A 37 -18.51 -1.93 -3.30
N THR A 38 -19.18 -1.63 -4.41
CA THR A 38 -18.54 -1.59 -5.73
C THR A 38 -17.40 -0.57 -5.77
N VAL A 39 -16.26 -0.95 -6.32
CA VAL A 39 -15.13 -0.05 -6.57
C VAL A 39 -14.69 -0.21 -8.02
N VAL A 40 -14.69 0.87 -8.79
CA VAL A 40 -14.20 0.88 -10.18
C VAL A 40 -13.33 2.10 -10.36
N LEU A 41 -12.10 1.91 -10.83
CA LEU A 41 -11.24 2.94 -11.38
C LEU A 41 -10.96 2.55 -12.82
N ALA A 42 -11.41 3.35 -13.78
CA ALA A 42 -11.36 3.01 -15.19
C ALA A 42 -11.18 4.26 -16.05
N ASP A 43 -11.12 4.06 -17.36
CA ASP A 43 -10.98 5.16 -18.31
C ASP A 43 -12.12 6.17 -18.12
N ASN A 44 -11.74 7.41 -17.79
CA ASN A 44 -12.61 8.58 -17.62
C ASN A 44 -13.65 8.50 -16.49
N HIS A 45 -13.68 7.47 -15.64
CA HIS A 45 -14.66 7.41 -14.55
C HIS A 45 -14.21 6.61 -13.33
N TYR A 46 -14.91 6.84 -12.21
CA TYR A 46 -14.82 6.00 -11.03
C TYR A 46 -16.20 5.68 -10.46
N ILE A 47 -16.25 4.58 -9.70
CA ILE A 47 -17.38 4.17 -8.86
C ILE A 47 -16.82 3.79 -7.48
N THR A 48 -17.45 4.25 -6.42
CA THR A 48 -17.09 3.96 -5.03
C THR A 48 -18.37 3.91 -4.19
N GLY A 49 -18.91 2.71 -4.02
CA GLY A 49 -20.26 2.51 -3.50
C GLY A 49 -21.29 3.21 -4.38
N GLU A 50 -22.01 4.16 -3.81
CA GLU A 50 -23.04 4.95 -4.51
C GLU A 50 -22.46 6.17 -5.22
N ILE A 51 -21.22 6.57 -4.89
CA ILE A 51 -20.56 7.72 -5.49
C ILE A 51 -19.96 7.30 -6.83
N LYS A 52 -20.22 8.09 -7.87
CA LYS A 52 -19.63 7.92 -9.19
C LYS A 52 -19.31 9.27 -9.80
N GLY A 53 -18.28 9.33 -10.61
CA GLY A 53 -17.87 10.58 -11.24
C GLY A 53 -16.92 10.37 -12.41
N GLN A 54 -16.55 11.48 -13.03
CA GLN A 54 -15.53 11.51 -14.08
C GLN A 54 -14.16 11.73 -13.44
N ASN A 55 -13.15 10.96 -13.85
CA ASN A 55 -11.76 11.18 -13.48
C ASN A 55 -10.83 10.42 -14.44
N ARG A 56 -9.56 10.79 -14.52
CA ARG A 56 -8.59 10.16 -15.42
C ARG A 56 -7.74 9.14 -14.69
N TYR A 57 -8.02 7.85 -14.91
CA TYR A 57 -7.17 6.73 -14.49
C TYR A 57 -6.50 6.11 -15.72
N THR A 58 -5.17 6.07 -15.71
CA THR A 58 -4.40 5.35 -16.72
C THR A 58 -4.47 3.84 -16.48
N LYS A 59 -4.04 3.04 -17.47
CA LYS A 59 -4.20 1.57 -17.43
C LYS A 59 -3.60 0.96 -16.15
N GLU A 60 -2.44 1.40 -15.70
CA GLU A 60 -1.79 0.89 -14.49
C GLU A 60 -2.59 1.14 -13.19
N GLU A 61 -3.56 2.05 -13.20
CA GLU A 61 -4.42 2.35 -12.05
C GLU A 61 -5.77 1.63 -12.09
N HIS A 62 -6.08 0.93 -13.18
CA HIS A 62 -7.39 0.29 -13.33
C HIS A 62 -7.59 -0.78 -12.27
N LYS A 63 -8.76 -0.74 -11.63
CA LYS A 63 -9.16 -1.61 -10.52
C LYS A 63 -10.65 -1.79 -10.52
N GLU A 64 -11.13 -3.02 -10.36
CA GLU A 64 -12.55 -3.34 -10.37
C GLU A 64 -12.90 -4.38 -9.31
N PHE A 65 -13.84 -4.01 -8.44
CA PHE A 65 -14.47 -4.87 -7.47
C PHE A 65 -15.99 -4.77 -7.60
N TYR A 66 -16.61 -5.90 -7.94
CA TYR A 66 -18.06 -6.04 -7.93
C TYR A 66 -18.47 -7.05 -6.85
N PRO A 67 -19.31 -6.67 -5.88
CA PRO A 67 -19.75 -7.57 -4.81
C PRO A 67 -20.30 -8.90 -5.33
N ALA A 68 -21.04 -8.91 -6.42
CA ALA A 68 -21.62 -10.13 -6.99
C ALA A 68 -20.60 -11.10 -7.60
N GLN A 69 -19.37 -10.66 -7.87
CA GLN A 69 -18.37 -11.44 -8.61
C GLN A 69 -17.11 -11.75 -7.78
N HIS A 70 -16.71 -10.81 -6.91
CA HIS A 70 -15.35 -10.77 -6.37
C HIS A 70 -15.26 -11.11 -4.86
N GLN A 71 -16.25 -11.83 -4.30
CA GLN A 71 -16.30 -12.13 -2.85
C GLN A 71 -15.07 -12.87 -2.34
N LEU A 72 -14.54 -13.83 -3.10
CA LEU A 72 -13.32 -14.58 -2.72
C LEU A 72 -12.18 -13.64 -2.31
N TYR A 73 -11.95 -12.58 -3.08
CA TYR A 73 -10.87 -11.63 -2.82
C TYR A 73 -11.17 -10.72 -1.64
N ARG A 74 -12.45 -10.37 -1.43
CA ARG A 74 -12.90 -9.62 -0.26
C ARG A 74 -12.71 -10.45 1.02
N GLU A 75 -13.04 -11.74 1.01
CA GLU A 75 -12.83 -12.64 2.14
C GLU A 75 -11.35 -12.68 2.52
N LYS A 76 -10.45 -12.81 1.53
CA LYS A 76 -9.01 -12.74 1.75
C LYS A 76 -8.56 -11.39 2.32
N LEU A 77 -9.16 -10.29 1.85
CA LEU A 77 -8.87 -8.95 2.38
C LEU A 77 -9.32 -8.81 3.84
N ILE A 78 -10.46 -9.39 4.22
CA ILE A 78 -10.95 -9.41 5.60
C ILE A 78 -10.02 -10.21 6.50
N GLU A 79 -9.54 -11.37 6.06
CA GLU A 79 -8.54 -12.15 6.78
C GLU A 79 -7.27 -11.33 7.05
N ALA A 80 -6.72 -10.70 6.01
CA ALA A 80 -5.54 -9.85 6.13
C ALA A 80 -5.77 -8.66 7.07
N PHE A 81 -6.96 -8.05 7.01
CA PHE A 81 -7.31 -6.90 7.84
C PHE A 81 -7.39 -7.25 9.33
N ARG A 82 -8.01 -8.38 9.67
CA ARG A 82 -8.21 -8.83 11.06
C ARG A 82 -6.98 -9.51 11.67
N HIS A 83 -6.01 -9.91 10.85
CA HIS A 83 -4.80 -10.59 11.31
C HIS A 83 -3.93 -9.70 12.21
N ASN A 84 -3.60 -10.17 13.41
CA ASN A 84 -2.65 -9.51 14.30
C ASN A 84 -1.45 -10.42 14.55
N GLN A 85 -0.26 -9.83 14.51
CA GLN A 85 1.01 -10.51 14.72
C GLN A 85 2.07 -9.48 15.14
N ASP A 86 3.08 -9.94 15.88
CA ASP A 86 4.22 -9.12 16.25
C ASP A 86 4.93 -8.54 15.01
N ASN A 87 5.33 -7.27 15.09
CA ASN A 87 5.92 -6.52 13.99
C ASN A 87 5.07 -6.48 12.69
N TYR A 88 3.76 -6.73 12.77
CA TYR A 88 2.83 -6.58 11.64
C TYR A 88 1.98 -5.33 11.82
N PHE A 89 2.36 -4.24 11.14
CA PHE A 89 1.68 -2.94 11.21
C PHE A 89 0.66 -2.78 10.09
N LYS A 90 -0.52 -2.26 10.43
CA LYS A 90 -1.61 -2.02 9.49
C LYS A 90 -1.94 -0.55 9.45
N GLY A 91 -1.69 0.09 8.31
CA GLY A 91 -2.18 1.42 8.01
C GLY A 91 -3.67 1.36 7.69
N ILE A 92 -4.50 2.15 8.38
CA ILE A 92 -5.92 2.33 8.08
C ILE A 92 -6.22 3.80 7.79
N CYS A 93 -7.30 4.06 7.08
CA CYS A 93 -7.78 5.41 6.86
C CYS A 93 -8.13 6.11 8.17
N THR A 94 -8.07 7.45 8.17
CA THR A 94 -8.35 8.30 9.32
C THR A 94 -9.41 9.36 9.01
N PRO A 95 -9.97 10.05 10.01
CA PRO A 95 -11.01 11.07 9.78
C PRO A 95 -10.54 12.23 8.90
N THR A 96 -9.23 12.52 8.90
CA THR A 96 -8.59 13.54 8.06
C THR A 96 -8.52 13.16 6.57
N ASP A 97 -8.79 11.90 6.24
CA ASP A 97 -8.89 11.47 4.85
C ASP A 97 -10.21 11.97 4.25
N GLY A 98 -10.13 12.84 3.25
CA GLY A 98 -11.27 13.63 2.76
C GLY A 98 -12.50 12.83 2.31
N HIS A 99 -12.36 11.56 1.93
CA HIS A 99 -13.47 10.68 1.50
C HIS A 99 -13.87 9.62 2.55
N VAL A 100 -13.25 9.65 3.72
CA VAL A 100 -13.42 8.62 4.77
C VAL A 100 -14.26 9.22 5.90
N GLY A 101 -13.77 10.27 6.56
CA GLY A 101 -14.45 10.89 7.70
C GLY A 101 -14.55 9.98 8.94
N GLN A 102 -15.11 10.53 10.02
CA GLN A 102 -15.16 9.86 11.34
C GLN A 102 -15.89 8.52 11.31
N GLU A 103 -16.99 8.43 10.56
CA GLU A 103 -17.85 7.25 10.54
C GLU A 103 -17.13 6.03 9.95
N ASN A 104 -16.43 6.20 8.83
CA ASN A 104 -15.69 5.11 8.22
C ASN A 104 -14.44 4.75 9.04
N PHE A 105 -13.79 5.72 9.67
CA PHE A 105 -12.69 5.43 10.60
C PHE A 105 -13.16 4.59 11.79
N ALA A 106 -14.25 5.00 12.44
CA ALA A 106 -14.86 4.25 13.54
C ALA A 106 -15.30 2.84 13.08
N TRP A 107 -15.86 2.72 11.88
CA TRP A 107 -16.21 1.44 11.29
C TRP A 107 -15.00 0.53 11.09
N MET A 108 -13.86 1.05 10.61
CA MET A 108 -12.63 0.25 10.46
C MET A 108 -12.11 -0.26 11.80
N LEU A 109 -12.13 0.57 12.84
CA LEU A 109 -11.72 0.18 14.19
C LEU A 109 -12.64 -0.93 14.74
N ASP A 110 -13.96 -0.75 14.66
CA ASP A 110 -14.92 -1.75 15.13
C ASP A 110 -14.79 -3.07 14.33
N PHE A 111 -14.71 -2.97 13.00
CA PHE A 111 -14.60 -4.14 12.12
C PHE A 111 -13.31 -4.94 12.32
N HIS A 112 -12.24 -4.27 12.77
CA HIS A 112 -10.98 -4.88 13.16
C HIS A 112 -11.08 -5.64 14.50
N GLY A 113 -12.02 -5.27 15.37
CA GLY A 113 -12.14 -5.79 16.74
C GLY A 113 -11.71 -4.78 17.81
N GLY A 114 -11.66 -3.49 17.48
CA GLY A 114 -11.21 -2.39 18.33
C GLY A 114 -9.87 -1.79 17.90
N ASP A 115 -9.47 -0.70 18.56
CA ASP A 115 -8.14 -0.13 18.38
C ASP A 115 -7.06 -1.10 18.89
N HIS A 116 -5.88 -1.06 18.27
CA HIS A 116 -4.77 -1.95 18.54
C HIS A 116 -3.44 -1.26 18.28
N ASP A 117 -2.40 -1.62 19.04
CA ASP A 117 -1.08 -0.97 18.98
C ASP A 117 -0.38 -1.10 17.62
N SER A 118 -0.72 -2.15 16.86
CA SER A 118 -0.21 -2.37 15.52
C SER A 118 -0.95 -1.58 14.43
N LEU A 119 -2.10 -0.96 14.74
CA LEU A 119 -2.79 -0.07 13.81
C LEU A 119 -2.07 1.28 13.74
N THR A 120 -1.96 1.81 12.54
CA THR A 120 -1.34 3.10 12.21
C THR A 120 -2.03 3.69 10.96
N PHE A 121 -1.45 4.70 10.34
CA PHE A 121 -2.04 5.47 9.25
C PHE A 121 -1.84 4.79 7.88
N ALA A 122 -2.89 4.71 7.05
CA ALA A 122 -2.79 4.23 5.67
C ALA A 122 -1.90 5.14 4.81
N ASN A 123 -1.82 6.43 5.17
CA ASN A 123 -1.01 7.42 4.46
C ASN A 123 0.40 7.60 5.04
N LEU A 124 0.86 6.69 5.91
CA LEU A 124 2.09 6.91 6.69
C LEU A 124 3.32 7.25 5.86
N LEU A 125 3.45 6.69 4.65
CA LEU A 125 4.58 6.91 3.74
C LEU A 125 4.34 8.02 2.70
N ILE A 126 3.16 8.66 2.73
CA ILE A 126 2.76 9.69 1.77
C ILE A 126 2.43 11.00 2.50
N ASN A 127 1.73 11.92 1.82
CA ASN A 127 1.33 13.21 2.37
C ASN A 127 2.53 13.99 2.97
N ALA A 128 2.42 14.51 4.19
CA ALA A 128 3.52 15.23 4.85
C ALA A 128 4.78 14.39 5.09
N ASN A 129 4.68 13.06 5.12
CA ASN A 129 5.84 12.19 5.25
C ASN A 129 6.49 11.82 3.91
N TYR A 130 5.92 12.22 2.77
CA TYR A 130 6.42 11.76 1.47
C TYR A 130 7.84 12.22 1.15
N SER A 131 8.23 13.45 1.48
CA SER A 131 9.62 13.90 1.30
C SER A 131 10.57 13.04 2.12
N ARG A 132 10.21 12.76 3.38
CA ARG A 132 10.98 11.88 4.28
C ARG A 132 11.05 10.45 3.76
N PHE A 133 9.98 9.93 3.18
CA PHE A 133 10.02 8.63 2.51
C PHE A 133 11.09 8.61 1.41
N VAL A 134 11.13 9.64 0.56
CA VAL A 134 12.10 9.73 -0.54
C VAL A 134 13.53 9.97 -0.05
N GLU A 135 13.71 10.86 0.91
CA GLU A 135 15.02 11.39 1.32
C GLU A 135 15.67 10.59 2.46
N GLU A 136 14.88 9.95 3.32
CA GLU A 136 15.37 9.21 4.50
C GLU A 136 15.16 7.70 4.37
N MET A 137 13.97 7.25 3.91
CA MET A 137 13.64 5.82 3.90
C MET A 137 14.20 5.07 2.68
N ILE A 138 14.04 5.61 1.46
CA ILE A 138 14.55 4.97 0.23
C ILE A 138 16.06 4.69 0.29
N PRO A 139 16.93 5.60 0.80
CA PRO A 139 18.36 5.31 0.88
C PRO A 139 18.68 4.04 1.67
N LEU A 140 17.88 3.68 2.67
CA LEU A 140 18.07 2.46 3.47
C LEU A 140 17.78 1.17 2.68
N PHE A 141 17.15 1.26 1.51
CA PHE A 141 16.89 0.10 0.66
C PHE A 141 18.15 -0.40 -0.05
N MET A 142 19.16 0.45 -0.24
CA MET A 142 20.37 0.11 -1.00
C MET A 142 21.22 -0.99 -0.32
N ASP A 143 21.07 -1.16 1.00
CA ASP A 143 21.88 -2.09 1.80
C ASP A 143 21.25 -3.48 1.95
N ARG A 144 20.10 -3.74 1.30
CA ARG A 144 19.33 -4.97 1.44
C ARG A 144 18.90 -5.52 0.08
N GLU A 145 18.73 -6.84 0.01
CA GLU A 145 18.15 -7.48 -1.15
C GLU A 145 16.71 -6.99 -1.36
N ILE A 146 16.35 -6.58 -2.58
CA ILE A 146 15.00 -6.11 -2.91
C ILE A 146 14.28 -7.11 -3.80
N LEU A 147 13.14 -7.61 -3.31
CA LEU A 147 12.13 -8.26 -4.15
C LEU A 147 10.99 -7.26 -4.35
N TYR A 148 10.47 -7.13 -5.56
CA TYR A 148 9.48 -6.10 -5.88
C TYR A 148 8.28 -6.65 -6.63
N VAL A 149 7.10 -6.59 -6.00
CA VAL A 149 5.80 -6.76 -6.67
C VAL A 149 5.38 -5.43 -7.30
N VAL A 150 5.35 -5.38 -8.62
CA VAL A 150 5.21 -4.12 -9.37
C VAL A 150 4.46 -4.33 -10.68
N ASN A 151 3.71 -3.32 -11.12
CA ASN A 151 2.98 -3.35 -12.38
C ASN A 151 3.91 -3.63 -13.58
N GLU A 152 3.46 -4.45 -14.53
CA GLU A 152 4.23 -4.85 -15.70
C GLU A 152 4.62 -3.70 -16.64
N LEU A 153 3.87 -2.59 -16.59
CA LEU A 153 4.13 -1.36 -17.35
C LEU A 153 5.27 -0.52 -16.74
N ALA A 154 5.74 -0.85 -15.54
CA ALA A 154 6.77 -0.10 -14.86
C ALA A 154 8.16 -0.27 -15.49
N ASP A 155 8.84 0.84 -15.77
CA ASP A 155 10.27 0.90 -16.07
C ASP A 155 11.05 1.18 -14.77
N THR A 156 11.74 0.17 -14.26
CA THR A 156 12.50 0.28 -13.00
C THR A 156 13.92 0.82 -13.19
N SER A 157 14.33 1.25 -14.39
CA SER A 157 15.72 1.66 -14.68
C SER A 157 16.17 2.91 -13.94
N ARG A 158 15.23 3.71 -13.41
CA ARG A 158 15.51 4.95 -12.67
C ARG A 158 15.46 4.79 -11.15
N LEU A 159 15.23 3.58 -10.64
CA LEU A 159 15.25 3.36 -9.20
C LEU A 159 16.68 3.51 -8.66
N PRO A 160 16.87 4.08 -7.45
CA PRO A 160 18.19 4.27 -6.86
C PRO A 160 18.76 3.00 -6.21
N PHE A 161 18.05 1.88 -6.30
CA PHE A 161 18.45 0.57 -5.76
C PHE A 161 18.25 -0.52 -6.81
N GLN A 162 19.00 -1.61 -6.65
CA GLN A 162 18.89 -2.79 -7.52
C GLN A 162 17.74 -3.69 -7.06
N ILE A 163 17.05 -4.31 -8.02
CA ILE A 163 15.99 -5.29 -7.74
C ILE A 163 16.50 -6.68 -8.09
N SER A 164 16.55 -7.57 -7.11
CA SER A 164 16.97 -8.97 -7.30
C SER A 164 15.91 -9.80 -7.99
N LYS A 165 14.63 -9.58 -7.64
CA LYS A 165 13.48 -10.26 -8.26
C LYS A 165 12.30 -9.32 -8.46
N LYS A 166 11.73 -9.35 -9.66
CA LYS A 166 10.46 -8.68 -9.97
C LYS A 166 9.34 -9.71 -10.05
N PHE A 167 8.24 -9.44 -9.37
CA PHE A 167 6.95 -10.11 -9.55
C PHE A 167 6.06 -9.14 -10.30
N LYS A 168 5.99 -9.32 -11.62
CA LYS A 168 5.19 -8.46 -12.48
C LYS A 168 3.71 -8.82 -12.35
N ILE A 169 2.87 -7.80 -12.24
CA ILE A 169 1.41 -7.92 -12.15
C ILE A 169 0.74 -7.00 -13.17
N GLY A 170 -0.48 -7.33 -13.58
CA GLY A 170 -1.27 -6.50 -14.47
C GLY A 170 -2.08 -5.43 -13.72
N SER A 171 -3.05 -4.87 -14.42
CA SER A 171 -4.11 -4.04 -13.83
C SER A 171 -5.21 -4.92 -13.26
N ASN A 172 -6.00 -4.38 -12.32
CA ASN A 172 -6.95 -5.14 -11.52
C ASN A 172 -6.33 -6.40 -10.87
N CYS A 173 -5.08 -6.26 -10.40
CA CYS A 173 -4.23 -7.36 -9.95
C CYS A 173 -4.77 -8.14 -8.75
N MET A 174 -5.63 -7.53 -7.92
CA MET A 174 -6.31 -8.25 -6.83
C MET A 174 -7.09 -9.46 -7.36
N VAL A 175 -7.65 -9.34 -8.57
CA VAL A 175 -8.42 -10.39 -9.25
C VAL A 175 -7.52 -11.20 -10.17
N ASN A 176 -6.81 -10.52 -11.07
CA ASN A 176 -6.10 -11.14 -12.19
C ASN A 176 -4.77 -11.82 -11.78
N ASP A 177 -4.15 -11.35 -10.71
CA ASP A 177 -2.82 -11.77 -10.26
C ASP A 177 -2.85 -12.29 -8.82
N TYR A 178 -4.00 -12.80 -8.37
CA TYR A 178 -4.24 -13.29 -7.01
C TYR A 178 -3.19 -14.31 -6.53
N ASP A 179 -2.69 -15.15 -7.45
CA ASP A 179 -1.68 -16.18 -7.16
C ASP A 179 -0.29 -15.60 -6.84
N THR A 180 -0.07 -14.30 -7.02
CA THR A 180 1.20 -13.62 -6.71
C THR A 180 1.58 -13.74 -5.24
N ALA A 181 0.60 -13.76 -4.32
CA ALA A 181 0.87 -13.98 -2.90
C ALA A 181 1.58 -15.33 -2.66
N ALA A 182 1.11 -16.40 -3.31
CA ALA A 182 1.76 -17.71 -3.26
C ALA A 182 3.13 -17.69 -3.95
N LYS A 183 3.24 -17.09 -5.15
CA LYS A 183 4.51 -17.00 -5.89
C LYS A 183 5.62 -16.32 -5.09
N VAL A 184 5.30 -15.22 -4.38
CA VAL A 184 6.27 -14.51 -3.54
C VAL A 184 6.71 -15.37 -2.36
N LYS A 185 5.74 -15.96 -1.64
CA LYS A 185 6.01 -16.85 -0.51
C LYS A 185 6.85 -18.08 -0.91
N ASP A 186 6.50 -18.72 -2.01
CA ASP A 186 7.18 -19.90 -2.52
C ASP A 186 8.61 -19.56 -2.95
N TYR A 187 8.81 -18.44 -3.63
CA TYR A 187 10.14 -17.97 -4.00
C TYR A 187 11.03 -17.76 -2.76
N ILE A 188 10.55 -17.05 -1.74
CA ILE A 188 11.32 -16.81 -0.50
C ILE A 188 11.72 -18.13 0.17
N ARG A 189 10.78 -19.09 0.24
CA ARG A 189 11.04 -20.42 0.79
C ARG A 189 12.12 -21.16 0.00
N GLU A 190 12.03 -21.15 -1.32
CA GLU A 190 12.91 -21.90 -2.22
C GLU A 190 14.31 -21.30 -2.35
N SER A 191 14.40 -19.96 -2.41
CA SER A 191 15.69 -19.25 -2.44
C SER A 191 16.36 -19.19 -1.06
N GLY A 192 15.61 -19.40 0.01
CA GLY A 192 16.08 -19.19 1.37
C GLY A 192 16.33 -17.71 1.69
N THR A 193 15.66 -16.78 0.99
CA THR A 193 15.84 -15.33 1.16
C THR A 193 15.60 -14.90 2.61
N ARG A 194 16.55 -14.16 3.17
CA ARG A 194 16.51 -13.58 4.53
C ARG A 194 17.02 -12.16 4.50
N ASP A 195 16.52 -11.35 5.42
CA ASP A 195 16.88 -9.94 5.56
C ASP A 195 16.68 -9.12 4.27
N ALA A 196 15.74 -9.56 3.41
CA ALA A 196 15.34 -8.82 2.22
C ALA A 196 14.18 -7.86 2.53
N ILE A 197 14.02 -6.86 1.67
CA ILE A 197 12.83 -6.01 1.64
C ILE A 197 11.97 -6.42 0.44
N ILE A 198 10.74 -6.82 0.74
CA ILE A 198 9.70 -7.10 -0.24
C ILE A 198 8.85 -5.85 -0.39
N LEU A 199 9.08 -5.10 -1.46
CA LEU A 199 8.29 -3.92 -1.81
C LEU A 199 7.02 -4.34 -2.56
N CYS A 200 5.89 -3.72 -2.21
CA CYS A 200 4.60 -3.97 -2.86
C CYS A 200 4.01 -2.65 -3.39
N SER A 201 3.82 -2.59 -4.71
CA SER A 201 3.10 -1.54 -5.42
C SER A 201 1.96 -2.17 -6.22
N ALA A 202 1.00 -2.77 -5.50
CA ALA A 202 0.06 -3.73 -6.07
C ALA A 202 -1.39 -3.54 -5.60
N ALA A 203 -1.83 -2.30 -5.30
CA ALA A 203 -3.18 -2.02 -4.77
C ALA A 203 -3.56 -3.02 -3.66
N SER A 204 -4.78 -3.57 -3.66
CA SER A 204 -5.24 -4.54 -2.64
C SER A 204 -4.49 -5.87 -2.64
N LEU A 205 -3.84 -6.25 -3.76
CA LEU A 205 -2.99 -7.45 -3.79
C LEU A 205 -1.79 -7.31 -2.85
N SER A 206 -1.34 -6.08 -2.56
CA SER A 206 -0.31 -5.83 -1.54
C SER A 206 -0.71 -6.40 -0.19
N ASN A 207 -1.98 -6.28 0.22
CA ASN A 207 -2.46 -6.83 1.48
C ASN A 207 -2.33 -8.36 1.51
N PHE A 208 -2.58 -9.05 0.39
CA PHE A 208 -2.50 -10.50 0.32
C PHE A 208 -1.05 -10.99 0.36
N VAL A 209 -0.18 -10.36 -0.44
CA VAL A 209 1.26 -10.68 -0.48
C VAL A 209 1.89 -10.50 0.90
N ILE A 210 1.58 -9.40 1.58
CA ILE A 210 2.17 -9.08 2.88
C ILE A 210 1.60 -10.00 3.97
N TYR A 211 0.30 -10.26 3.96
CA TYR A 211 -0.34 -11.19 4.91
C TYR A 211 0.23 -12.61 4.78
N ASP A 212 0.20 -13.19 3.57
CA ASP A 212 0.66 -14.57 3.37
C ASP A 212 2.19 -14.69 3.47
N GLY A 213 2.92 -13.68 3.00
CA GLY A 213 4.37 -13.64 3.01
C GLY A 213 4.94 -13.51 4.42
N PHE A 214 4.48 -12.53 5.20
CA PHE A 214 5.08 -12.24 6.50
C PHE A 214 4.73 -13.26 7.59
N ARG A 215 3.54 -13.89 7.52
CA ARG A 215 3.12 -14.90 8.49
C ARG A 215 4.16 -16.00 8.65
N ASP A 216 4.72 -16.45 7.52
CA ASP A 216 5.65 -17.59 7.47
C ASP A 216 7.12 -17.15 7.25
N ASN A 217 7.39 -15.86 6.97
CA ASN A 217 8.73 -15.34 6.62
C ASN A 217 9.10 -14.05 7.36
N GLN A 218 9.01 -14.06 8.69
CA GLN A 218 9.23 -12.90 9.58
C GLN A 218 10.68 -12.41 9.62
N ASN A 219 11.61 -13.14 9.02
CA ASN A 219 13.00 -12.78 8.84
C ASN A 219 13.24 -11.87 7.62
N ASN A 220 12.18 -11.33 7.03
CA ASN A 220 12.21 -10.36 5.94
C ASN A 220 11.29 -9.17 6.25
N THR A 221 11.55 -8.01 5.65
CA THR A 221 10.68 -6.84 5.74
C THR A 221 9.69 -6.85 4.57
N PHE A 222 8.41 -6.59 4.82
CA PHE A 222 7.37 -6.43 3.81
C PHE A 222 6.78 -5.02 3.87
N LEU A 223 6.79 -4.29 2.76
CA LEU A 223 6.42 -2.87 2.74
C LEU A 223 5.45 -2.56 1.59
N ASP A 224 4.21 -2.20 1.93
CA ASP A 224 3.26 -1.60 1.00
C ASP A 224 3.61 -0.14 0.78
N ILE A 225 4.15 0.17 -0.39
CA ILE A 225 4.54 1.53 -0.79
C ILE A 225 3.57 2.12 -1.81
N GLY A 226 2.53 1.38 -2.22
CA GLY A 226 1.52 1.86 -3.18
C GLY A 226 2.12 2.55 -4.40
N SER A 227 1.68 3.79 -4.67
CA SER A 227 2.16 4.59 -5.80
C SER A 227 3.42 5.40 -5.54
N CYS A 228 4.06 5.28 -4.37
CA CYS A 228 5.14 6.18 -3.95
C CYS A 228 6.29 6.30 -4.96
N LEU A 229 6.61 5.23 -5.70
CA LEU A 229 7.70 5.22 -6.68
C LEU A 229 7.24 5.47 -8.12
N ASN A 230 5.95 5.70 -8.39
CA ASN A 230 5.42 5.86 -9.75
C ASN A 230 6.20 6.86 -10.63
N PRO A 231 6.65 8.03 -10.13
CA PRO A 231 7.45 8.97 -10.92
C PRO A 231 8.80 8.39 -11.39
N LEU A 232 9.39 7.47 -10.63
CA LEU A 232 10.61 6.75 -10.99
C LEU A 232 10.34 5.52 -11.86
N LEU A 233 9.11 5.03 -11.88
CA LEU A 233 8.68 3.86 -12.66
C LEU A 233 8.20 4.19 -14.08
N ARG A 234 8.25 5.47 -14.49
CA ARG A 234 7.65 5.99 -15.74
C ARG A 234 6.16 5.67 -15.91
N LEU A 235 5.46 5.46 -14.80
CA LEU A 235 4.00 5.42 -14.78
C LEU A 235 3.47 6.86 -14.77
N GLU A 236 2.26 7.08 -15.26
CA GLU A 236 1.77 8.44 -15.58
C GLU A 236 0.49 8.80 -14.83
N GLY A 237 -0.28 7.82 -14.36
CA GLY A 237 -1.55 8.02 -13.67
C GLY A 237 -1.45 8.95 -12.46
N TRP A 238 -0.35 8.85 -11.73
CA TRP A 238 -0.09 9.67 -10.54
C TRP A 238 -0.17 11.19 -10.78
N LYS A 239 0.09 11.65 -12.01
CA LYS A 239 0.00 13.07 -12.37
C LYS A 239 -1.43 13.61 -12.27
N TYR A 240 -2.42 12.73 -12.34
CA TYR A 240 -3.84 13.07 -12.31
C TYR A 240 -4.48 12.75 -10.96
N THR A 241 -3.94 11.77 -10.23
CA THR A 241 -4.66 11.12 -9.12
C THR A 241 -3.92 11.15 -7.77
N ARG A 242 -2.68 11.66 -7.69
CA ARG A 242 -1.86 11.63 -6.47
C ARG A 242 -1.29 13.01 -6.14
N GLY A 243 -2.01 13.75 -5.29
CA GLY A 243 -1.62 15.10 -4.89
C GLY A 243 -0.25 15.20 -4.22
N TYR A 244 0.10 14.27 -3.33
CA TYR A 244 1.40 14.27 -2.66
C TYR A 244 2.58 14.10 -3.66
N LEU A 245 2.39 13.31 -4.73
CA LEU A 245 3.39 13.13 -5.79
C LEU A 245 3.51 14.35 -6.68
N THR A 246 2.38 14.93 -7.12
CA THR A 246 2.43 16.16 -7.94
C THR A 246 3.01 17.33 -7.17
N GLY A 247 2.71 17.40 -5.87
CA GLY A 247 3.34 18.38 -4.99
C GLY A 247 4.85 18.23 -4.99
N TYR A 248 5.38 17.04 -4.73
CA TYR A 248 6.83 16.84 -4.59
C TYR A 248 7.57 16.94 -5.92
N TRP A 249 7.10 16.24 -6.97
CA TRP A 249 7.83 16.12 -8.23
C TRP A 249 7.54 17.23 -9.24
N LEU A 250 6.39 17.88 -9.15
CA LEU A 250 5.97 18.93 -10.09
C LEU A 250 5.85 20.30 -9.43
N ASN A 251 6.11 20.40 -8.12
CA ASN A 251 5.90 21.62 -7.33
C ASN A 251 4.49 22.22 -7.55
N SER A 252 3.47 21.36 -7.60
CA SER A 252 2.10 21.76 -7.97
C SER A 252 1.38 22.62 -6.92
N GLY A 253 1.99 22.85 -5.75
CA GLY A 253 1.36 23.50 -4.61
C GLY A 253 0.28 22.66 -3.91
N SER A 254 0.27 21.34 -4.16
CA SER A 254 -0.73 20.43 -3.60
C SER A 254 -0.76 20.48 -2.06
N PRO A 255 -1.95 20.63 -1.42
CA PRO A 255 -2.05 20.69 0.03
C PRO A 255 -1.64 19.38 0.71
N PHE A 256 -1.73 18.25 0.00
CA PHE A 256 -1.37 16.92 0.51
C PHE A 256 0.08 16.83 0.98
N GLN A 257 1.01 17.64 0.44
CA GLN A 257 2.41 17.68 0.92
C GLN A 257 2.54 18.14 2.37
N ARG A 258 1.52 18.79 2.92
CA ARG A 258 1.51 19.30 4.30
C ARG A 258 0.44 18.63 5.15
N GLN A 259 -0.27 17.66 4.58
CA GLN A 259 -1.33 16.96 5.29
C GLN A 259 -0.72 16.00 6.31
N VAL A 260 -1.05 16.23 7.57
CA VAL A 260 -0.76 15.36 8.70
C VAL A 260 -2.07 14.69 9.09
N ASP A 261 -2.07 13.36 9.13
CA ASP A 261 -3.25 12.60 9.50
C ASP A 261 -3.40 12.50 11.02
N LEU A 262 -4.64 12.53 11.51
CA LEU A 262 -4.96 12.49 12.94
C LEU A 262 -5.68 11.20 13.29
N TRP A 263 -5.34 10.60 14.45
CA TRP A 263 -5.90 9.31 14.89
C TRP A 263 -7.27 9.42 15.59
N ASN A 264 -7.89 10.60 15.64
CA ASN A 264 -9.07 10.86 16.47
C ASN A 264 -10.19 11.58 15.73
#